data_AF-A0A7C1LQA4-F1
#
_entry.id   AF-A0A7C1LQA4-F1
#
_cell.length_a   1.000
_cell.length_b   1.000
_cell.length_c   1.000
_cell.angle_alpha   90.00
_cell.angle_beta   90.00
_cell.angle_gamma   90.00
#
_symmetry.space_group_name_H-M   'P 1'
#
loop_
_entity.id
_entity.type
_entity.pdbx_description
1 polymer ?
#
loop_
_entity_poly.entity_id
_entity_poly.type
_entity_poly.pdbx_seq_one_letter_code
_entity_poly.pdbx_strand_id
1 'polypeptide(L)'
;MKLKHGVSIAGCNKEILVAKDVAEKLWKTNGQELVITAGTETPAVHKENSRHAYGDALDLRIKYFNVEVQVEVAEKLQAILFTISDRYYVKLHGSHIHVQWK
;
A
#
# COMPACT_ATOMS: atom_id res chain seq x y z
N MET A 1 1.79 -4.07 12.39
CA MET A 1 1.01 -4.23 11.14
C MET A 1 -0.08 -5.26 11.34
N LYS A 2 -1.25 -5.07 10.70
CA LYS A 2 -2.32 -6.07 10.58
C LYS A 2 -2.70 -6.33 9.13
N LEU A 3 -3.15 -7.54 8.84
CA LEU A 3 -3.81 -7.90 7.59
C LEU A 3 -5.32 -7.95 7.83
N LYS A 4 -6.12 -7.41 6.91
CA LYS A 4 -7.57 -7.67 6.91
C LYS A 4 -7.82 -9.17 6.76
N HIS A 5 -8.87 -9.69 7.37
CA HIS A 5 -9.24 -11.10 7.24
C HIS A 5 -9.34 -11.52 5.77
N GLY A 6 -8.68 -12.63 5.42
CA GLY A 6 -8.61 -13.16 4.05
C GLY A 6 -7.55 -12.51 3.15
N VAL A 7 -6.83 -11.47 3.60
CA VAL A 7 -5.75 -10.84 2.82
C VAL A 7 -4.44 -11.58 3.03
N SER A 8 -3.72 -11.82 1.93
CA SER A 8 -2.36 -12.37 1.92
C SER A 8 -1.38 -11.41 1.28
N ILE A 9 -0.15 -11.39 1.81
CA ILE A 9 1.01 -10.72 1.21
C ILE A 9 2.12 -11.71 0.85
N ALA A 10 1.87 -13.01 1.00
CA ALA A 10 2.88 -14.04 0.81
C ALA A 10 3.33 -14.18 -0.66
N GLY A 11 2.47 -13.77 -1.60
CA GLY A 11 2.81 -13.71 -3.03
C GLY A 11 3.26 -12.34 -3.50
N CYS A 12 3.52 -11.39 -2.59
CA CYS A 12 3.99 -10.05 -2.98
C CYS A 12 5.47 -10.10 -3.34
N ASN A 13 5.84 -9.35 -4.36
CA ASN A 13 7.22 -9.26 -4.81
C ASN A 13 8.06 -8.46 -3.80
N LYS A 14 9.38 -8.62 -3.83
CA LYS A 14 10.30 -8.02 -2.84
C LYS A 14 10.17 -6.49 -2.78
N GLU A 15 9.92 -5.84 -3.91
CA GLU A 15 9.72 -4.40 -4.00
C GLU A 15 8.46 -3.96 -3.24
N ILE A 16 7.40 -4.74 -3.35
CA ILE A 16 6.19 -4.50 -2.58
C ILE A 16 6.39 -4.74 -1.08
N LEU A 17 7.22 -5.71 -0.69
CA LEU A 17 7.60 -5.89 0.70
C LEU A 17 8.44 -4.72 1.24
N VAL A 18 9.29 -4.10 0.42
CA VAL A 18 9.98 -2.84 0.78
C VAL A 18 8.97 -1.71 0.99
N ALA A 19 8.01 -1.55 0.08
CA ALA A 19 6.96 -0.54 0.24
C ALA A 19 6.13 -0.74 1.53
N LYS A 20 5.83 -2.00 1.87
CA LYS A 20 5.18 -2.39 3.12
C LYS A 20 5.97 -1.92 4.35
N ASP A 21 7.29 -2.15 4.37
CA ASP A 21 8.15 -1.75 5.49
C ASP A 21 8.28 -0.23 5.63
N VAL A 22 8.33 0.51 4.51
CA VAL A 22 8.29 1.98 4.51
C VAL A 22 6.96 2.49 5.04
N ALA A 23 5.85 1.94 4.56
CA ALA A 23 4.52 2.30 5.03
C ALA A 23 4.35 2.01 6.52
N GLU A 24 4.85 0.87 7.03
CA GLU A 24 4.73 0.54 8.45
C GLU A 24 5.40 1.59 9.35
N LYS A 25 6.59 2.05 8.96
CA LYS A 25 7.30 3.14 9.67
C LYS A 25 6.51 4.45 9.61
N LEU A 26 6.02 4.83 8.43
CA LEU A 26 5.28 6.07 8.22
C LEU A 26 3.97 6.08 9.02
N TRP A 27 3.25 4.97 9.05
CA TRP A 27 2.03 4.84 9.85
C TRP A 27 2.31 4.98 11.33
N LYS A 28 3.38 4.32 11.82
CA LYS A 28 3.80 4.42 13.22
C LYS A 28 4.13 5.86 13.61
N THR A 29 4.78 6.64 12.73
CA THR A 29 5.06 8.07 13.00
C THR A 29 3.80 8.94 13.03
N ASN A 30 2.71 8.51 12.40
CA ASN A 30 1.41 9.17 12.41
C ASN A 30 0.47 8.60 13.49
N GLY A 31 1.00 7.85 14.46
CA GLY A 31 0.24 7.31 15.58
C GLY A 31 -0.75 6.20 15.21
N GLN A 32 -0.55 5.54 14.07
CA GLN A 32 -1.46 4.51 13.56
C GLN A 32 -0.75 3.19 13.30
N GLU A 33 -1.51 2.11 13.39
CA GLU A 33 -1.05 0.79 12.94
C GLU A 33 -1.37 0.61 11.46
N LEU A 34 -0.37 0.19 10.67
CA LEU A 34 -0.58 -0.16 9.27
C LEU A 34 -1.55 -1.34 9.16
N VAL A 35 -2.62 -1.16 8.39
CA VAL A 35 -3.56 -2.23 8.03
C VAL A 35 -3.58 -2.41 6.52
N ILE A 36 -3.18 -3.59 6.06
CA ILE A 36 -3.21 -3.94 4.63
C ILE A 36 -4.59 -4.52 4.31
N THR A 37 -5.27 -3.92 3.34
CA THR A 37 -6.64 -4.28 2.94
C THR A 37 -6.71 -5.09 1.66
N ALA A 38 -5.65 -5.09 0.86
CA ALA A 38 -5.43 -5.97 -0.27
C ALA A 38 -3.93 -6.15 -0.51
N GLY A 39 -3.53 -7.34 -0.96
CA GLY A 39 -2.15 -7.69 -1.30
C GLY A 39 -2.11 -8.54 -2.54
N THR A 40 -1.52 -9.73 -2.49
CA THR A 40 -1.64 -10.67 -3.61
C THR A 40 -3.04 -11.28 -3.63
N GLU A 41 -3.67 -11.29 -4.79
CA GLU A 41 -5.02 -11.84 -4.97
C GLU A 41 -5.02 -12.94 -6.01
N THR A 42 -5.38 -14.15 -5.60
CA THR A 42 -5.52 -15.31 -6.49
C THR A 42 -6.79 -16.09 -6.12
N PRO A 43 -7.82 -16.15 -7.00
CA PRO A 43 -7.92 -15.49 -8.31
C PRO A 43 -7.98 -13.95 -8.17
N ALA A 44 -7.62 -13.23 -9.23
CA ALA A 44 -7.71 -11.77 -9.26
C ALA A 44 -9.16 -11.33 -9.04
N VAL A 45 -9.43 -10.58 -7.98
CA VAL A 45 -10.78 -10.03 -7.70
C VAL A 45 -10.90 -8.55 -8.08
N HIS A 46 -9.78 -7.89 -8.39
CA HIS A 46 -9.74 -6.56 -9.01
C HIS A 46 -9.88 -6.61 -10.55
N LYS A 47 -9.92 -5.43 -11.19
CA LYS A 47 -10.05 -5.28 -12.66
C LYS A 47 -9.03 -6.13 -13.42
N GLU A 48 -9.41 -6.62 -14.61
CA GLU A 48 -8.52 -7.25 -15.58
C GLU A 48 -7.24 -6.39 -15.74
N ASN A 49 -6.07 -6.96 -15.46
CA ASN A 49 -4.74 -6.29 -15.36
C ASN A 49 -4.39 -5.60 -14.02
N SER A 50 -5.08 -5.90 -12.92
CA SER A 50 -4.67 -5.44 -11.61
C SER A 50 -3.29 -5.98 -11.23
N ARG A 51 -2.40 -5.12 -10.76
CA ARG A 51 -1.06 -5.48 -10.27
C ARG A 51 -1.10 -6.39 -9.02
N HIS A 52 -2.23 -6.42 -8.31
CA HIS A 52 -2.46 -7.35 -7.20
C HIS A 52 -2.39 -8.82 -7.63
N ALA A 53 -2.80 -9.14 -8.87
CA ALA A 53 -2.74 -10.51 -9.38
C ALA A 53 -1.30 -11.04 -9.53
N TYR A 54 -0.34 -10.13 -9.65
CA TYR A 54 1.07 -10.43 -9.89
C TYR A 54 1.95 -10.21 -8.65
N GLY A 55 1.34 -9.88 -7.51
CA GLY A 55 2.09 -9.53 -6.30
C GLY A 55 2.76 -8.16 -6.34
N ASP A 56 2.40 -7.32 -7.32
CA ASP A 56 2.99 -6.01 -7.59
C ASP A 56 2.19 -4.84 -6.98
N ALA A 57 1.28 -5.09 -6.03
CA ALA A 57 0.51 -4.03 -5.37
C ALA A 57 0.06 -4.33 -3.94
N LEU A 58 -0.21 -3.26 -3.19
CA LEU A 58 -0.83 -3.24 -1.86
C LEU A 58 -1.86 -2.12 -1.76
N ASP A 59 -2.94 -2.40 -1.04
CA ASP A 59 -3.87 -1.38 -0.58
C ASP A 59 -3.74 -1.19 0.94
N LEU A 60 -3.57 0.06 1.35
CA LEU A 60 -3.31 0.44 2.74
C LEU A 60 -4.50 1.23 3.30
N ARG A 61 -5.00 0.84 4.47
CA ARG A 61 -6.13 1.54 5.11
C ARG A 61 -5.75 2.94 5.55
N ILE A 62 -6.69 3.87 5.37
CA ILE A 62 -6.52 5.28 5.76
C ILE A 62 -7.69 5.89 6.53
N LYS A 63 -8.76 5.12 6.79
CA LYS A 63 -10.01 5.64 7.37
C LYS A 63 -9.90 6.29 8.76
N TYR A 64 -8.79 6.10 9.46
CA TYR A 64 -8.51 6.75 10.75
C TYR A 64 -7.82 8.12 10.62
N PHE A 65 -7.33 8.46 9.42
CA PHE A 65 -6.80 9.78 9.13
C PHE A 65 -7.94 10.70 8.66
N ASN A 66 -7.90 11.97 9.05
CA ASN A 66 -8.69 13.00 8.39
C ASN A 66 -8.17 13.22 6.96
N VAL A 67 -8.92 13.95 6.13
CA VAL A 67 -8.62 14.08 4.70
C VAL A 67 -7.25 14.72 4.47
N GLU A 68 -6.88 15.70 5.29
CA GLU A 68 -5.60 16.40 5.20
C GLU A 68 -4.43 15.44 5.44
N VAL A 69 -4.50 14.63 6.50
CA VAL A 69 -3.47 13.64 6.82
C VAL A 69 -3.44 12.50 5.79
N GLN A 70 -4.57 12.14 5.18
CA GLN A 70 -4.57 11.15 4.10
C GLN A 70 -3.74 11.61 2.89
N VAL A 71 -3.88 12.88 2.50
CA VAL A 71 -3.10 13.49 1.42
C VAL A 71 -1.62 13.55 1.81
N GLU A 72 -1.30 14.07 3.00
CA GLU A 72 0.07 14.18 3.48
C GLU A 72 0.77 12.81 3.53
N VAL A 73 0.11 11.79 4.09
CA VAL A 73 0.67 10.43 4.18
C VAL A 73 0.89 9.83 2.79
N ALA A 74 -0.03 10.03 1.84
CA ALA A 74 0.13 9.53 0.47
C ALA A 74 1.30 10.20 -0.26
N GLU A 75 1.41 11.52 -0.19
CA GLU A 75 2.49 12.30 -0.81
C GLU A 75 3.85 11.96 -0.19
N LYS A 76 3.90 11.85 1.14
CA LYS A 76 5.12 11.48 1.86
C LYS A 76 5.54 10.06 1.56
N LEU A 77 4.59 9.12 1.46
CA LEU A 77 4.87 7.75 1.04
C LEU A 77 5.45 7.72 -0.39
N GLN A 78 4.83 8.44 -1.32
CA GLN A 78 5.33 8.56 -2.70
C GLN A 78 6.74 9.14 -2.73
N ALA A 79 7.01 10.22 -1.98
CA ALA A 79 8.30 10.88 -1.95
C ALA A 79 9.40 9.94 -1.43
N ILE A 80 9.15 9.24 -0.30
CA ILE A 80 10.11 8.29 0.27
C ILE A 80 10.39 7.15 -0.72
N LEU A 81 9.35 6.54 -1.29
CA LEU A 81 9.53 5.44 -2.24
C LEU A 81 10.24 5.89 -3.53
N PHE A 82 9.99 7.11 -3.99
CA PHE A 82 10.68 7.68 -5.15
C PHE A 82 12.19 7.79 -4.94
N THR A 83 12.66 8.07 -3.71
CA THR A 83 14.11 8.05 -3.42
C THR A 83 14.73 6.66 -3.50
N ILE A 84 13.93 5.60 -3.40
CA ILE A 84 14.38 4.21 -3.55
C ILE A 84 14.36 3.82 -5.03
N SER A 85 13.25 4.13 -5.73
CA SER A 85 13.11 3.95 -7.17
C SER A 85 11.90 4.72 -7.70
N ASP A 86 12.03 5.27 -8.89
CA ASP A 86 10.97 5.93 -9.66
C ASP A 86 9.89 4.97 -10.20
N ARG A 87 10.08 3.65 -10.07
CA ARG A 87 9.10 2.63 -10.47
C ARG A 87 7.95 2.47 -9.47
N TYR A 88 8.10 2.96 -8.24
CA TYR A 88 7.01 2.98 -7.29
C TYR A 88 5.97 4.03 -7.67
N TYR A 89 4.71 3.60 -7.67
CA TYR A 89 3.56 4.47 -7.87
C TYR A 89 2.60 4.35 -6.70
N VAL A 90 2.27 5.49 -6.10
CA VAL A 90 1.33 5.63 -5.00
C VAL A 90 0.14 6.44 -5.47
N LYS A 91 -1.06 5.97 -5.17
CA LYS A 91 -2.31 6.64 -5.50
C LYS A 91 -3.24 6.65 -4.30
N LEU A 92 -3.68 7.83 -3.91
CA LEU A 92 -4.73 7.98 -2.91
C LEU A 92 -6.09 7.69 -3.54
N HIS A 93 -6.79 6.68 -3.02
CA HIS A 93 -8.20 6.43 -3.27
C HIS A 93 -9.02 6.86 -2.06
N GLY A 94 -10.33 7.10 -2.23
CA GLY A 94 -11.19 7.56 -1.13
C GLY A 94 -11.33 6.58 0.05
N SER A 95 -10.83 5.34 -0.05
CA SER A 95 -10.92 4.34 1.02
C SER A 95 -9.58 3.74 1.46
N HIS A 96 -8.53 3.91 0.66
CA HIS A 96 -7.20 3.33 0.87
C HIS A 96 -6.15 4.09 0.06
N ILE A 97 -4.87 3.90 0.39
CA ILE A 97 -3.76 4.27 -0.47
C ILE A 97 -3.33 3.02 -1.22
N HIS A 98 -3.34 3.07 -2.54
CA HIS A 98 -2.82 2.04 -3.42
C HIS A 98 -1.34 2.27 -3.68
N VAL A 99 -0.53 1.24 -3.55
CA VAL A 99 0.90 1.27 -3.87
C VAL A 99 1.16 0.14 -4.85
N GLN A 100 1.86 0.42 -5.94
CA GLN A 100 2.27 -0.60 -6.91
C GLN A 100 3.69 -0.40 -7.42
N TRP A 101 4.26 -1.51 -7.88
CA TRP A 101 5.50 -1.56 -8.64
C TRP A 101 5.19 -1.66 -10.14
N LYS A 102 5.80 -0.81 -10.96
CA LYS A 102 5.59 -0.78 -12.42
C LYS A 102 6.63 -1.61 -13.16
#